data_AF-A0A1H0UX02-F1
#
_entry.id   AF-A0A1H0UX02-F1
#
_cell.length_a   1.000
_cell.length_b   1.000
_cell.length_c   1.000
_cell.angle_alpha   90.00
_cell.angle_beta   90.00
_cell.angle_gamma   90.00
#
_symmetry.space_group_name_H-M   'P 1'
#
loop_
_entity.id
_entity.type
_entity.pdbx_description
1 polymer ?
#
loop_
_entity_poly.entity_id
_entity_poly.type
_entity_poly.pdbx_seq_one_letter_code
_entity_poly.pdbx_strand_id
1 'polypeptide(L)' 'MSAAKSVNGYLINKAKDGQWWVDSANGENIAGPFPTEAMAVEVASVLQLEHPEPKRRGKDKN' A
#
# COMPACT_ATOMS: atom_id res chain seq x y z
N MET A 1 3.46 18.14 -2.56
CA MET A 1 2.87 16.79 -2.54
C MET A 1 4.03 15.81 -2.42
N SER A 2 4.37 15.37 -1.21
CA SER A 2 5.41 14.34 -1.04
C SER A 2 4.90 13.07 -1.71
N ALA A 3 5.71 12.45 -2.56
CA ALA A 3 5.33 11.28 -3.33
C ALA A 3 4.75 10.19 -2.39
N ALA A 4 3.53 9.75 -2.65
CA ALA A 4 2.94 8.62 -1.94
C ALA A 4 3.88 7.42 -2.06
N LYS A 5 4.41 6.97 -0.93
CA LYS A 5 5.39 5.89 -0.90
C LYS A 5 4.62 4.57 -0.98
N SER A 6 5.02 3.68 -1.88
CA SER A 6 4.47 2.33 -1.92
C SER A 6 5.39 1.35 -1.21
N VAL A 7 4.81 0.50 -0.35
CA VAL A 7 5.52 -0.53 0.41
C VAL A 7 4.73 -1.81 0.29
N ASN A 8 5.35 -2.86 -0.28
CA ASN A 8 4.75 -4.17 -0.48
C ASN A 8 3.37 -4.15 -1.20
N GLY A 9 3.16 -3.18 -2.08
CA GLY A 9 1.89 -2.98 -2.81
C GLY A 9 0.80 -2.22 -2.03
N TYR A 10 1.11 -1.75 -0.83
CA TYR A 10 0.31 -0.78 -0.08
C TYR A 10 0.80 0.64 -0.32
N LEU A 11 -0.11 1.61 -0.22
CA LEU A 11 0.14 3.04 -0.36
C LEU A 11 0.23 3.69 1.02
N ILE A 12 1.29 4.44 1.26
CA ILE A 12 1.49 5.21 2.48
C ILE A 12 1.09 6.66 2.23
N ASN A 13 -0.04 7.06 2.82
CA ASN A 13 -0.65 8.36 2.60
C ASN A 13 -0.70 9.18 3.89
N LYS A 14 -0.39 10.47 3.78
CA LYS A 14 -0.53 11.42 4.88
C LYS A 14 -1.86 12.16 4.74
N ALA A 15 -2.74 12.01 5.73
CA ALA A 15 -4.00 12.71 5.80
C ALA A 15 -3.80 14.19 6.22
N LYS A 16 -4.85 15.00 6.03
CA LYS A 16 -4.82 16.45 6.30
C LYS A 16 -4.64 16.80 7.78
N ASP A 17 -4.98 15.87 8.65
CA ASP A 17 -4.76 15.92 10.10
C ASP A 17 -3.30 15.65 10.50
N GLY A 18 -2.43 15.33 9.54
CA GLY A 18 -1.03 14.99 9.76
C GLY A 18 -0.77 13.52 10.10
N GLN A 19 -1.83 12.70 10.17
CA GLN A 19 -1.77 11.28 10.47
C GLN A 19 -1.46 10.48 9.21
N TRP A 20 -0.88 9.31 9.39
CA TRP A 20 -0.45 8.42 8.33
C TRP A 20 -1.34 7.20 8.25
N TRP A 21 -1.65 6.80 7.03
CA TRP A 21 -2.54 5.70 6.73
C TRP A 21 -1.88 4.78 5.70
N VAL A 22 -2.17 3.49 5.85
CA VAL A 22 -1.79 2.44 4.92
C VAL A 22 -3.04 2.08 4.13
N ASP A 23 -3.04 2.38 2.85
CA ASP A 23 -4.13 2.06 1.93
C ASP A 23 -3.72 0.91 1.00
N SER A 24 -4.69 0.16 0.49
CA SER A 24 -4.46 -0.81 -0.58
C SER A 24 -4.14 -0.08 -1.89
N ALA A 25 -3.65 -0.82 -2.88
CA ALA A 25 -3.50 -0.30 -4.25
C ALA A 25 -4.82 0.24 -4.84
N ASN A 26 -5.97 -0.17 -4.31
CA ASN A 26 -7.30 0.28 -4.73
C ASN A 26 -7.78 1.52 -3.95
N GLY A 27 -6.98 2.04 -3.02
CA GLY A 27 -7.31 3.19 -2.18
C GLY A 27 -8.22 2.88 -0.99
N GLU A 28 -8.38 1.60 -0.64
CA GLU A 28 -9.09 1.20 0.58
C GLU A 28 -8.19 1.34 1.79
N ASN A 29 -8.73 1.85 2.89
CA ASN A 29 -7.95 1.96 4.11
C ASN A 29 -7.72 0.60 4.76
N ILE A 30 -6.46 0.19 4.90
CA ILE A 30 -6.08 -1.11 5.45
C ILE A 30 -5.64 -0.95 6.91
N ALA A 31 -4.87 0.10 7.22
CA ALA A 31 -4.43 0.35 8.58
C ALA A 31 -4.20 1.84 8.86
N GLY A 32 -4.45 2.23 10.11
CA GLY A 32 -4.23 3.58 10.61
C GLY A 32 -5.27 3.97 11.66
N PRO A 33 -5.18 5.19 12.19
CA PRO A 33 -4.14 6.18 11.90
C PRO A 33 -2.82 5.96 12.65
N PHE A 34 -1.71 6.35 12.02
CA PHE A 34 -0.36 6.31 12.59
C PHE A 34 0.21 7.73 12.78
N PRO A 35 1.01 7.96 13.84
CA PRO A 35 1.58 9.29 14.11
C PRO A 35 2.77 9.63 13.21
N THR A 36 3.45 8.65 12.60
CA THR A 36 4.63 8.87 11.76
C THR A 36 4.62 7.98 10.50
N GLU A 37 5.33 8.43 9.46
CA GLU A 37 5.50 7.65 8.23
C GLU A 37 6.17 6.30 8.51
N ALA A 38 7.18 6.28 9.38
CA ALA A 38 7.95 5.09 9.71
C ALA A 38 7.04 3.98 10.27
N MET A 39 6.09 4.32 11.15
CA MET A 39 5.14 3.33 11.69
C MET A 39 4.22 2.76 10.62
N ALA A 40 3.73 3.61 9.70
CA ALA A 40 2.91 3.14 8.58
C ALA A 40 3.72 2.23 7.64
N VAL A 41 5.00 2.56 7.40
CA VAL A 41 5.93 1.75 6.59
C VAL A 41 6.23 0.41 7.25
N GLU A 42 6.48 0.38 8.55
CA GLU A 42 6.72 -0.87 9.29
C GLU A 42 5.50 -1.79 9.20
N VAL A 43 4.29 -1.26 9.42
CA VAL A 43 3.05 -2.04 9.29
C VAL A 43 2.87 -2.55 7.86
N ALA A 44 3.01 -1.69 6.85
CA ALA A 44 2.92 -2.10 5.46
C ALA A 44 4.00 -3.11 5.04
N SER A 45 5.18 -3.09 5.66
CA SER A 45 6.25 -4.05 5.40
C SER A 45 5.95 -5.45 5.95
N VAL A 46 5.18 -5.54 7.04
CA VAL A 46 4.76 -6.81 7.64
C VAL A 46 3.55 -7.39 6.91
N LEU A 47 2.65 -6.52 6.42
CA LEU A 47 1.49 -6.94 5.65
C LEU A 47 1.94 -7.65 4.38
N GLN A 48 1.66 -8.94 4.27
CA GLN A 48 1.88 -9.71 3.05
C GLN A 48 0.68 -9.50 2.12
N LEU A 49 0.93 -9.01 0.91
CA LEU A 49 -0.10 -8.97 -0.12
C LEU A 49 -0.38 -10.43 -0.53
N GLU A 50 -1.47 -10.99 -0.01
CA GLU A 50 -1.74 -12.44 -0.03
C GLU A 50 -1.81 -13.03 -1.44
N HIS A 51 -2.02 -12.19 -2.47
CA HIS A 51 -1.96 -12.61 -3.85
C HIS A 51 -1.31 -11.54 -4.73
N PRO A 52 -0.05 -11.71 -5.20
CA PRO A 52 0.32 -11.05 -6.45
C PRO A 52 -0.73 -11.47 -7.49
N GLU A 53 -1.41 -10.50 -8.10
CA GLU A 53 -2.39 -10.79 -9.16
C GLU A 53 -1.77 -11.82 -10.10
N PRO A 54 -2.45 -12.95 -10.38
CA PRO A 54 -1.91 -13.95 -11.27
C PRO A 54 -1.56 -13.25 -12.57
N LYS A 55 -0.26 -13.16 -12.90
CA LYS A 55 0.18 -12.69 -14.21
C LYS A 55 -0.59 -13.52 -15.22
N ARG A 56 -1.59 -12.91 -15.88
CA ARG A 56 -2.32 -13.56 -16.97
C ARG A 56 -1.28 -13.86 -18.03
N ARG A 57 -0.80 -15.12 -18.05
CA ARG A 57 0.17 -15.60 -19.02
C ARG A 57 -0.43 -15.28 -20.38
N GLY A 58 0.36 -14.54 -21.17
CA GLY A 58 -0.03 -13.97 -22.44
C GLY A 58 -0.79 -14.96 -23.32
N LYS A 59 -1.76 -14.38 -24.00
CA LYS A 59 -2.53 -14.93 -25.10
C LYS A 59 -1.58 -15.19 -26.28
N ASP A 60 -0.77 -16.24 -26.19
CA ASP A 60 -0.08 -16.84 -27.34
C ASP A 60 -0.76 -18.17 -27.63
N LYS A 61 -1.87 -18.11 -28.36
CA LYS A 61 -2.34 -19.24 -29.15
C LYS A 61 -2.22 -18.83 -30.61
N ASN A 62 -1.32 -19.53 -31.29
CA ASN A 62 -1.14 -19.62 -32.75
C ASN A 62 -2.45 -19.55 -33.51
#